data_AF-A0A3D3W0C7-F1
#
_entry.id   AF-A0A3D3W0C7-F1
#
_cell.length_a   1.000
_cell.length_b   1.000
_cell.length_c   1.000
_cell.angle_alpha   90.00
_cell.angle_beta   90.00
_cell.angle_gamma   90.00
#
_symmetry.space_group_name_H-M   'P 1'
#
loop_
_entity.id
_entity.type
_entity.pdbx_description
1 polymer ?
#
loop_
_entity_poly.entity_id
_entity_poly.type
_entity_poly.pdbx_seq_one_letter_code
_entity_poly.pdbx_strand_id
1 'polypeptide(L)'
;MSGHSSAQRLKVMLAVGAMHGGGTERQMVQILRHLDRDRFAPQLYLVYRTGPLLSELPADVPVHVCAERLGRVRGYLPGRMHRLRVADYAACLRETGAEISYDRTFLMTLITAAGAQQAGIPNVSTIVT
;
A
#
# COMPACT_ATOMS: atom_id res chain seq x y z
N MET A 1 -4.43 -35.38 5.98
CA MET A 1 -3.92 -34.57 7.11
C MET A 1 -2.76 -33.75 6.58
N SER A 2 -3.01 -32.53 6.13
CA SER A 2 -1.99 -31.64 5.60
C SER A 2 -1.70 -30.58 6.66
N GLY A 3 -0.53 -30.70 7.29
CA GLY A 3 -0.09 -29.85 8.39
C GLY A 3 0.10 -28.40 7.93
N HIS A 4 -0.51 -27.47 8.66
CA HIS A 4 -0.10 -26.08 8.60
C HIS A 4 1.21 -25.95 9.37
N SER A 5 2.31 -25.87 8.61
CA SER A 5 3.64 -25.49 9.06
C SER A 5 3.58 -24.17 9.85
N SER A 6 4.51 -23.95 10.80
CA SER A 6 4.62 -22.76 11.67
C SER A 6 3.96 -21.51 11.08
N ALA A 7 2.93 -20.97 11.74
CA ALA A 7 2.03 -19.97 11.16
C ALA A 7 2.81 -18.80 10.52
N GLN A 8 2.94 -18.83 9.20
CA GLN A 8 3.57 -17.72 8.48
C GLN A 8 2.65 -16.51 8.58
N ARG A 9 3.22 -15.38 8.99
CA ARG A 9 2.51 -14.10 9.08
C ARG A 9 2.09 -13.65 7.68
N LEU A 10 0.83 -13.29 7.51
CA LEU A 10 0.29 -12.80 6.25
C LEU A 10 0.91 -11.44 5.90
N LYS A 11 1.52 -11.31 4.74
CA LYS A 11 2.13 -10.05 4.28
C LYS A 11 1.05 -9.12 3.70
N VAL A 12 0.75 -8.04 4.41
CA VAL A 12 -0.32 -7.09 4.05
C VAL A 12 0.29 -5.81 3.52
N MET A 13 -0.07 -5.40 2.30
CA MET A 13 0.24 -4.08 1.77
C MET A 13 -0.90 -3.12 2.08
N LEU A 14 -0.66 -2.15 2.95
CA LEU A 14 -1.59 -1.05 3.22
C LEU A 14 -1.21 0.15 2.35
N ALA A 15 -2.18 0.81 1.73
CA ALA A 15 -1.92 1.85 0.74
C ALA A 15 -2.68 3.15 1.04
N VAL A 16 -1.97 4.28 1.02
CA VAL A 16 -2.53 5.64 1.13
C VAL A 16 -1.73 6.61 0.24
N GLY A 17 -2.33 7.73 -0.20
CA GLY A 17 -1.65 8.64 -1.13
C GLY A 17 -0.43 9.33 -0.54
N ALA A 18 -0.58 9.90 0.65
CA ALA A 18 0.43 10.60 1.43
C ALA A 18 -0.03 10.69 2.90
N MET A 19 0.79 11.22 3.79
CA MET A 19 0.56 11.24 5.25
C MET A 19 0.23 12.65 5.78
N HIS A 20 -0.70 13.37 5.12
CA HIS A 20 -0.99 14.79 5.38
C HIS A 20 -1.75 15.09 6.68
N GLY A 21 -2.29 14.09 7.38
CA GLY A 21 -2.92 14.29 8.69
C GLY A 21 -4.45 14.29 8.72
N GLY A 22 -5.11 13.91 7.62
CA GLY A 22 -6.56 13.69 7.59
C GLY A 22 -6.98 12.44 8.37
N GLY A 23 -8.31 12.22 8.46
CA GLY A 23 -8.88 11.10 9.23
C GLY A 23 -8.41 9.74 8.72
N THR A 24 -8.28 9.57 7.40
CA THR A 24 -7.77 8.34 6.80
C THR A 24 -6.31 8.09 7.16
N GLU A 25 -5.45 9.10 7.08
CA GLU A 25 -4.03 8.96 7.40
C GLU A 25 -3.81 8.68 8.89
N ARG A 26 -4.59 9.32 9.77
CA ARG A 26 -4.57 9.02 11.21
C ARG A 26 -4.99 7.58 11.49
N GLN A 27 -6.07 7.11 10.86
CA GLN A 27 -6.49 5.71 10.97
C GLN A 27 -5.44 4.76 10.40
N MET A 28 -4.77 5.10 9.30
CA MET A 28 -3.69 4.31 8.75
C MET A 28 -2.56 4.12 9.76
N VAL A 29 -2.14 5.18 10.45
CA VAL A 29 -1.17 5.09 11.56
C VAL A 29 -1.67 4.15 12.66
N GLN A 30 -2.95 4.27 13.07
CA GLN A 30 -3.50 3.40 14.11
C GLN A 30 -3.55 1.92 13.69
N ILE A 31 -3.93 1.63 12.44
CA ILE A 31 -3.94 0.26 11.92
C ILE A 31 -2.51 -0.28 11.91
N LEU A 32 -1.55 0.48 11.36
CA LEU A 32 -0.15 0.07 11.33
C LEU A 32 0.40 -0.20 12.73
N ARG A 33 0.05 0.61 13.74
CA ARG A 33 0.51 0.41 15.13
C ARG A 33 -0.07 -0.84 15.78
N HIS A 34 -1.34 -1.15 15.52
CA HIS A 34 -2.08 -2.15 16.32
C HIS A 34 -2.39 -3.45 15.57
N LEU A 35 -2.05 -3.56 14.28
CA LEU A 35 -2.22 -4.82 13.56
C LEU A 35 -1.38 -5.93 14.22
N ASP A 36 -2.02 -7.04 14.56
CA ASP A 36 -1.39 -8.16 15.26
C ASP A 36 -0.16 -8.68 14.50
N ARG A 37 1.03 -8.51 15.10
CA ARG A 37 2.31 -8.85 14.49
C ARG A 37 2.58 -10.35 14.44
N ASP A 38 1.86 -11.17 15.21
CA ASP A 38 1.97 -12.63 15.16
C ASP A 38 1.17 -13.21 13.99
N ARG A 39 0.22 -12.43 13.45
CA ARG A 39 -0.64 -12.82 12.34
C ARG A 39 -0.30 -12.12 11.04
N PHE A 40 0.19 -10.87 11.12
CA PHE A 40 0.39 -10.02 9.96
C PHE A 40 1.80 -9.40 9.94
N ALA A 41 2.33 -9.28 8.73
CA ALA A 41 3.53 -8.51 8.43
C ALA A 41 3.12 -7.28 7.60
N PRO A 42 2.74 -6.15 8.26
CA PRO A 42 2.28 -4.95 7.56
C PRO A 42 3.43 -4.26 6.81
N GLN A 43 3.08 -3.73 5.64
CA GLN A 43 3.91 -2.86 4.81
C GLN A 43 3.06 -1.67 4.36
N LEU A 44 3.67 -0.52 4.10
CA LEU A 44 3.00 0.68 3.66
C LEU A 44 3.44 1.06 2.24
N TYR A 45 2.47 1.29 1.37
CA TYR A 45 2.67 1.91 0.06
C TYR A 45 2.14 3.34 0.06
N LEU A 46 3.00 4.28 -0.38
CA LEU A 46 2.66 5.68 -0.55
C LEU A 46 2.80 6.09 -2.03
N VAL A 47 1.93 6.99 -2.49
CA VAL A 47 2.19 7.67 -3.77
C VAL A 47 3.32 8.69 -3.58
N TYR A 48 3.28 9.43 -2.48
CA TYR A 48 4.29 10.44 -2.12
C TYR A 48 4.70 10.32 -0.65
N ARG A 49 6.01 10.43 -0.37
CA ARG A 49 6.55 10.50 0.99
C ARG A 49 6.45 11.92 1.54
N THR A 50 5.23 12.39 1.80
CA THR A 50 4.99 13.74 2.35
C THR A 50 3.99 13.72 3.49
N GLY A 51 4.06 14.74 4.36
CA GLY A 51 3.08 15.02 5.41
C GLY A 51 3.58 14.77 6.84
N PRO A 52 2.96 15.40 7.85
CA PRO A 52 3.44 15.39 9.23
C PRO A 52 3.39 14.01 9.89
N LEU A 53 2.44 13.15 9.50
CA LEU A 53 2.27 11.82 10.09
C LEU A 53 3.33 10.80 9.65
N LEU A 54 4.28 11.17 8.78
CA LEU A 54 5.42 10.30 8.45
C LEU A 54 6.24 9.94 9.71
N SER A 55 6.42 10.91 10.61
CA SER A 55 7.15 10.74 11.87
C SER A 55 6.44 9.82 12.86
N GLU A 56 5.16 9.54 12.61
CA GLU A 56 4.29 8.73 13.46
C GLU A 56 4.21 7.25 13.02
N LEU A 57 4.81 6.91 11.88
CA LEU A 57 4.85 5.56 11.35
C LEU A 57 5.70 4.65 12.25
N PRO A 58 5.25 3.41 12.53
CA PRO A 58 6.07 2.44 13.27
C PRO A 58 7.38 2.13 12.52
N ALA A 59 8.49 2.10 13.25
CA ALA A 59 9.82 1.90 12.66
C ALA A 59 10.02 0.49 12.05
N ASP A 60 9.21 -0.49 12.47
CA ASP A 60 9.22 -1.87 11.98
C ASP A 60 8.49 -2.05 10.64
N VAL A 61 7.76 -1.04 10.15
CA VAL A 61 6.94 -1.14 8.93
C VAL A 61 7.74 -0.66 7.72
N PRO A 62 7.99 -1.52 6.72
CA PRO A 62 8.59 -1.10 5.45
C PRO A 62 7.70 -0.10 4.70
N VAL A 63 8.29 0.97 4.16
CA VAL A 63 7.58 2.01 3.41
C VAL A 63 8.08 2.10 1.97
N HIS A 64 7.20 1.77 1.03
CA HIS A 64 7.43 1.76 -0.41
C HIS A 64 6.78 3.00 -1.05
N VAL A 65 7.52 3.75 -1.88
CA VAL A 65 7.04 5.05 -2.37
C VAL A 65 7.07 5.10 -3.89
N CYS A 66 5.89 5.24 -4.50
CA CYS A 66 5.72 5.24 -5.95
C CYS A 66 6.55 6.31 -6.65
N ALA A 67 6.54 7.55 -6.15
CA ALA A 67 7.29 8.64 -6.75
C ALA A 67 8.82 8.42 -6.73
N GLU A 68 9.33 7.74 -5.70
CA GLU A 68 10.75 7.37 -5.60
C GLU A 68 11.09 6.25 -6.60
N ARG A 69 10.19 5.27 -6.74
CA ARG A 69 10.33 4.12 -7.64
C ARG A 69 10.23 4.48 -9.12
N LEU A 70 9.28 5.34 -9.49
CA LEU A 70 9.08 5.80 -10.87
C LEU A 70 10.11 6.86 -11.30
N GLY A 71 10.65 7.63 -10.34
CA GLY A 71 11.52 8.76 -10.63
C GLY A 71 10.84 9.84 -11.47
N ARG A 72 11.63 10.57 -12.27
CA ARG A 72 11.12 11.69 -13.09
C ARG A 72 10.45 11.19 -14.37
N VAL A 73 9.11 11.28 -14.42
CA VAL A 73 8.34 11.03 -15.65
C VAL A 73 8.36 12.28 -16.53
N ARG A 74 8.81 12.15 -17.79
CA ARG A 74 8.84 13.25 -18.78
C ARG A 74 7.67 13.17 -19.76
N GLY A 75 7.17 14.34 -20.15
CA GLY A 75 6.09 14.49 -21.13
C GLY A 75 4.70 14.25 -20.54
N TYR A 76 3.68 14.74 -21.24
CA TYR A 76 2.29 14.61 -20.83
C TYR A 76 1.52 13.77 -21.86
N LEU A 77 0.95 12.66 -21.40
CA LEU A 77 -0.02 11.87 -22.15
C LEU A 77 -1.16 11.53 -21.17
N PRO A 78 -2.43 11.84 -21.51
CA PRO A 78 -3.56 11.55 -20.64
C PRO A 78 -3.58 10.09 -20.19
N GLY A 79 -3.81 9.86 -18.89
CA GLY A 79 -3.86 8.53 -18.28
C GLY A 79 -2.50 7.84 -18.09
N ARG A 80 -1.39 8.34 -18.66
CA ARG A 80 -0.07 7.71 -18.53
C ARG A 80 0.37 7.57 -17.07
N MET A 81 0.23 8.64 -16.28
CA MET A 81 0.62 8.60 -14.86
C MET A 81 -0.20 7.59 -14.05
N HIS A 82 -1.49 7.45 -14.35
CA HIS A 82 -2.33 6.44 -13.72
C HIS A 82 -1.84 5.03 -14.07
N ARG A 83 -1.62 4.73 -15.35
CA ARG A 83 -1.07 3.42 -15.80
C ARG A 83 0.28 3.11 -15.17
N LEU A 84 1.17 4.10 -15.06
CA LEU A 84 2.48 3.93 -14.42
C LEU A 84 2.34 3.60 -12.93
N ARG A 85 1.42 4.26 -12.20
CA ARG A 85 1.17 3.97 -10.78
C ARG A 85 0.54 2.60 -10.57
N VAL A 86 -0.37 2.19 -11.45
CA VAL A 86 -0.96 0.84 -11.43
C VAL A 86 0.12 -0.22 -11.65
N ALA A 87 0.97 -0.03 -12.66
CA ALA A 87 2.06 -0.95 -12.96
C ALA A 87 3.10 -0.99 -11.83
N ASP A 88 3.46 0.16 -11.26
CA ASP A 88 4.38 0.24 -10.12
C ASP A 88 3.82 -0.44 -8.87
N TYR A 89 2.53 -0.23 -8.55
CA TYR A 89 1.88 -0.92 -7.43
C TYR A 89 1.89 -2.44 -7.63
N ALA A 90 1.53 -2.91 -8.83
CA ALA A 90 1.58 -4.33 -9.16
C ALA A 90 3.01 -4.91 -9.06
N ALA A 91 4.03 -4.16 -9.47
CA ALA A 91 5.42 -4.57 -9.33
C ALA A 91 5.82 -4.63 -7.85
N CYS A 92 5.49 -3.61 -7.06
CA CYS A 92 5.77 -3.55 -5.63
C CYS A 92 5.12 -4.71 -4.85
N LEU A 93 3.86 -5.06 -5.15
CA LEU A 93 3.20 -6.23 -4.53
C LEU A 93 3.98 -7.52 -4.79
N ARG A 94 4.43 -7.75 -6.03
CA ARG A 94 5.20 -8.95 -6.40
C ARG A 94 6.59 -8.97 -5.78
N GLU A 95 7.32 -7.86 -5.85
CA GLU A 95 8.68 -7.72 -5.32
C GLU A 95 8.74 -7.93 -3.80
N THR A 96 7.72 -7.44 -3.09
CA THR A 96 7.65 -7.51 -1.62
C THR A 96 6.99 -8.81 -1.12
N GLY A 97 6.41 -9.59 -2.03
CA GLY A 97 5.64 -10.79 -1.72
C GLY A 97 4.39 -10.48 -0.89
N ALA A 98 3.75 -9.34 -1.12
CA ALA A 98 2.47 -9.04 -0.48
C ALA A 98 1.39 -10.01 -0.94
N GLU A 99 0.62 -10.54 0.01
CA GLU A 99 -0.40 -11.58 -0.21
C GLU A 99 -1.81 -11.00 -0.24
N ILE A 100 -1.99 -9.81 0.34
CA ILE A 100 -3.25 -9.07 0.33
C ILE A 100 -2.97 -7.57 0.30
N SER A 101 -3.79 -6.85 -0.46
CA SER A 101 -3.77 -5.40 -0.58
C SER A 101 -4.94 -4.79 0.18
N TYR A 102 -4.69 -3.69 0.90
CA TYR A 102 -5.67 -2.92 1.64
C TYR A 102 -5.51 -1.43 1.31
N ASP A 103 -6.57 -0.78 0.87
CA ASP A 103 -6.53 0.65 0.55
C ASP A 103 -7.63 1.45 1.25
N ARG A 104 -7.32 2.73 1.45
CA ARG A 104 -8.27 3.74 1.91
C ARG A 104 -8.23 4.94 0.98
N THR A 105 -9.39 5.60 0.85
CA THR A 105 -9.71 6.68 -0.09
C THR A 105 -10.01 6.22 -1.52
N PHE A 106 -10.93 6.94 -2.16
CA PHE A 106 -11.33 6.71 -3.54
C PHE A 106 -10.14 6.76 -4.53
N LEU A 107 -9.24 7.74 -4.37
CA LEU A 107 -8.09 7.91 -5.28
C LEU A 107 -7.12 6.73 -5.21
N MET A 108 -6.95 6.14 -4.04
CA MET A 108 -6.11 4.96 -3.89
C MET A 108 -6.75 3.74 -4.52
N THR A 109 -8.05 3.52 -4.32
CA THR A 109 -8.78 2.40 -4.94
C THR A 109 -8.57 2.36 -6.46
N LEU A 110 -8.54 3.51 -7.15
CA LEU A 110 -8.29 3.59 -8.60
C LEU A 110 -6.90 3.06 -9.01
N ILE A 111 -5.92 3.09 -8.11
CA ILE A 111 -4.55 2.59 -8.34
C ILE A 111 -4.44 1.14 -7.84
N THR A 112 -4.85 0.90 -6.60
CA THR A 112 -4.58 -0.33 -5.86
C THR A 112 -5.43 -1.48 -6.32
N ALA A 113 -6.72 -1.26 -6.62
CA ALA A 113 -7.59 -2.34 -7.13
C ALA A 113 -7.09 -2.85 -8.49
N ALA A 114 -6.75 -1.94 -9.40
CA ALA A 114 -6.21 -2.32 -10.72
C ALA A 114 -4.81 -2.96 -10.60
N GLY A 115 -3.93 -2.44 -9.75
CA GLY A 115 -2.59 -3.00 -9.57
C GLY A 115 -2.61 -4.37 -8.86
N ALA A 116 -3.49 -4.54 -7.88
CA ALA A 116 -3.70 -5.83 -7.20
C ALA A 116 -4.32 -6.86 -8.16
N GLN A 117 -5.31 -6.47 -8.97
CA GLN A 117 -5.85 -7.32 -10.03
C GLN A 117 -4.76 -7.76 -11.01
N GLN A 118 -3.92 -6.83 -11.48
CA GLN A 118 -2.80 -7.14 -12.36
C GLN A 118 -1.79 -8.10 -11.70
N ALA A 119 -1.59 -7.98 -10.38
CA ALA A 119 -0.73 -8.86 -9.59
C ALA A 119 -1.37 -10.22 -9.23
N GLY A 120 -2.68 -10.40 -9.44
CA GLY A 120 -3.40 -11.59 -8.97
C GLY A 120 -3.58 -11.64 -7.45
N ILE A 121 -3.55 -10.48 -6.78
CA ILE A 121 -3.62 -10.34 -5.32
C ILE A 121 -5.02 -9.83 -4.91
N PRO A 122 -5.66 -10.43 -3.88
CA PRO A 122 -6.91 -9.90 -3.35
C PRO A 122 -6.76 -8.46 -2.83
N ASN A 123 -7.75 -7.62 -3.11
CA ASN A 123 -7.78 -6.22 -2.68
C ASN A 123 -9.00 -5.91 -1.82
N VAL A 124 -8.78 -5.28 -0.67
CA VAL A 124 -9.83 -4.78 0.22
C VAL A 124 -9.82 -3.25 0.18
N SER A 125 -10.79 -2.67 -0.52
CA SER A 125 -10.96 -1.22 -0.59
C SER A 125 -11.93 -0.74 0.49
N THR A 126 -11.47 0.12 1.38
CA THR A 126 -12.30 0.79 2.38
C THR A 126 -12.41 2.27 2.03
N ILE A 127 -13.33 2.59 1.12
CA ILE A 127 -13.58 3.96 0.70
C ILE A 127 -14.32 4.69 1.82
N VAL A 128 -13.73 5.77 2.31
CA VAL A 128 -14.36 6.69 3.25
C VAL A 128 -14.35 8.10 2.67
N THR A 129 -15.42 8.84 2.92
CA THR A 129 -15.59 10.25 2.58
C THR A 129 -14.93 11.16 3.61
#